data_AF-A0A8H6NQ22-F1
#
_entry.id   AF-A0A8H6NQ22-F1
#
_cell.length_a   1.000
_cell.length_b   1.000
_cell.length_c   1.000
_cell.angle_alpha   90.00
_cell.angle_beta   90.00
_cell.angle_gamma   90.00
#
_symmetry.space_group_name_H-M   'P 1'
#
loop_
_entity.id
_entity.type
_entity.pdbx_description
1 polymer ?
#
loop_
_entity_poly.entity_id
_entity_poly.type
_entity_poly.pdbx_seq_one_letter_code
_entity_poly.pdbx_strand_id
1 'polypeptide(L)'
;RLFVDNRPLAVVAATIFLFHLGNAAILYLYGQALVAAGQGDPAGTTGLTVIIAQGTMVVVSLLTSWLAGRFGYWLAILLSYAVLPVRAAVAGSVLKSWGVWPVQILDGVGAGIQSVAIPGMLAVMMAGSGRVNVTFSIVGGVTRQTGASISHSLGGWMAQDRGYSFALYLLGIFPLISLGMWIAFYKMLRPAMDMKAGSEEQSVG
;
A
#
# COMPACT_ATOMS: atom_id res chain seq x y z
N ARG A 1 -13.31 10.83 -19.66
CA ARG A 1 -11.87 11.16 -19.74
C ARG A 1 -11.26 11.46 -18.35
N LEU A 2 -11.59 10.68 -17.30
CA LEU A 2 -11.20 10.98 -15.91
C LEU A 2 -9.66 10.98 -15.72
N PHE A 3 -8.96 10.02 -16.32
CA PHE A 3 -7.49 9.88 -16.21
C PHE A 3 -6.71 10.56 -17.34
N VAL A 4 -7.31 10.66 -18.52
CA VAL A 4 -6.67 11.29 -19.70
C VAL A 4 -6.48 12.79 -19.48
N ASP A 5 -7.41 13.43 -18.76
CA ASP A 5 -7.35 14.87 -18.49
C ASP A 5 -6.69 15.19 -17.13
N ASN A 6 -6.45 14.19 -16.26
CA ASN A 6 -5.86 14.36 -14.92
C ASN A 6 -4.60 13.49 -14.74
N ARG A 7 -3.45 14.04 -15.18
CA ARG A 7 -2.13 13.40 -15.08
C ARG A 7 -1.73 13.02 -13.64
N PRO A 8 -1.94 13.86 -12.61
CA PRO A 8 -1.71 13.47 -11.21
C PRO A 8 -2.47 12.20 -10.81
N LEU A 9 -3.75 12.10 -11.18
CA LEU A 9 -4.59 10.96 -10.83
C LEU A 9 -4.14 9.67 -11.53
N ALA A 10 -3.65 9.77 -12.77
CA ALA A 10 -3.09 8.63 -13.49
C ALA A 10 -1.81 8.10 -12.82
N VAL A 11 -0.93 8.99 -12.34
CA VAL A 11 0.28 8.60 -11.59
C VAL A 11 -0.10 7.93 -10.27
N VAL A 12 -1.06 8.49 -9.52
CA VAL A 12 -1.59 7.89 -8.29
C VAL A 12 -2.13 6.48 -8.54
N ALA A 13 -2.93 6.30 -9.59
CA ALA A 13 -3.47 4.99 -9.95
C ALA A 13 -2.35 3.98 -10.27
N ALA A 14 -1.33 4.40 -11.04
CA ALA A 14 -0.19 3.55 -11.37
C ALA A 14 0.62 3.15 -10.12
N THR A 15 0.88 4.07 -9.19
CA THR A 15 1.64 3.75 -7.97
C THR A 15 0.85 2.86 -7.01
N ILE A 16 -0.45 3.06 -6.88
CA ILE A 16 -1.35 2.17 -6.11
C ILE A 16 -1.41 0.78 -6.73
N PHE A 17 -1.53 0.68 -8.06
CA PHE A 17 -1.48 -0.59 -8.78
C PHE A 17 -0.19 -1.36 -8.48
N LEU A 18 0.96 -0.72 -8.67
CA LEU A 18 2.28 -1.32 -8.45
C LEU A 18 2.50 -1.71 -6.98
N PHE A 19 2.03 -0.89 -6.05
CA PHE A 19 2.10 -1.21 -4.63
C PHE A 19 1.33 -2.50 -4.33
N HIS A 20 0.09 -2.61 -4.81
CA HIS A 20 -0.72 -3.80 -4.57
C HIS A 20 -0.27 -5.04 -5.35
N LEU A 21 0.35 -4.83 -6.51
CA LEU A 21 1.04 -5.87 -7.27
C LEU A 21 2.19 -6.51 -6.46
N GLY A 22 2.92 -5.73 -5.68
CA GLY A 22 3.92 -6.26 -4.76
C GLY A 22 3.34 -6.78 -3.43
N ASN A 23 2.24 -6.20 -2.96
CA ASN A 23 1.76 -6.46 -1.59
C ASN A 23 0.99 -7.77 -1.44
N ALA A 24 0.05 -8.05 -2.34
CA ALA A 24 -1.07 -8.94 -2.03
C ALA A 24 -0.65 -10.40 -1.84
N ALA A 25 0.30 -10.90 -2.64
CA ALA A 25 0.74 -12.28 -2.55
C ALA A 25 1.70 -12.58 -1.39
N ILE A 26 2.33 -11.56 -0.77
CA ILE A 26 3.38 -11.77 0.24
C ILE A 26 2.89 -12.67 1.37
N LEU A 27 1.74 -12.34 1.96
CA LEU A 27 1.24 -13.09 3.11
C LEU A 27 0.86 -14.52 2.73
N TYR A 28 0.18 -14.69 1.60
CA TYR A 28 -0.22 -16.00 1.11
C TYR A 28 1.00 -16.91 0.88
N LEU A 29 2.00 -16.42 0.14
CA LEU A 29 3.23 -17.16 -0.14
C LEU A 29 4.04 -17.44 1.13
N TYR A 30 4.10 -16.47 2.05
CA TYR A 30 4.79 -16.64 3.32
C TYR A 30 4.13 -17.74 4.17
N GLY A 31 2.80 -17.77 4.24
CA GLY A 31 2.06 -18.84 4.91
C GLY A 31 2.32 -20.21 4.30
N GLN A 32 2.30 -20.32 2.97
CA GLN A 32 2.64 -21.55 2.25
C GLN A 32 4.08 -22.01 2.53
N ALA A 33 5.04 -21.08 2.55
CA ALA A 33 6.42 -21.37 2.84
C ALA A 33 6.62 -21.92 4.25
N LEU A 34 5.93 -21.37 5.25
CA LEU A 34 6.00 -21.86 6.64
C LEU A 34 5.41 -23.27 6.78
N VAL A 35 4.28 -23.54 6.13
CA VAL A 35 3.67 -24.88 6.12
C VAL A 35 4.59 -25.88 5.43
N ALA A 36 5.14 -25.53 4.27
CA ALA A 36 6.08 -26.37 3.53
C ALA A 36 7.37 -26.67 4.33
N ALA A 37 7.80 -25.75 5.18
CA ALA A 37 8.95 -25.92 6.07
C ALA A 37 8.65 -26.69 7.37
N GLY A 38 7.39 -27.12 7.60
CA GLY A 38 6.97 -27.73 8.87
C GLY A 38 7.01 -26.78 10.06
N GLN A 39 7.04 -25.46 9.82
CA GLN A 39 7.20 -24.40 10.82
C GLN A 39 5.87 -23.69 11.14
N GLY A 40 4.78 -24.01 10.47
CA GLY A 40 3.49 -23.35 10.68
C GLY A 40 2.34 -24.34 10.76
N ASP A 41 1.55 -24.25 11.83
CA ASP A 41 0.18 -24.76 11.81
C ASP A 41 -0.67 -23.83 10.93
N PRO A 42 -1.31 -24.32 9.85
CA PRO A 42 -2.07 -23.48 8.92
C PRO A 42 -3.12 -22.61 9.62
N ALA A 43 -3.83 -23.15 10.61
CA ALA A 43 -4.90 -22.45 11.31
C ALA A 43 -4.34 -21.39 12.28
N GLY A 44 -3.43 -21.78 13.17
CA GLY A 44 -2.81 -20.88 14.16
C GLY A 44 -1.98 -19.78 13.52
N THR A 45 -1.20 -20.08 12.48
CA THR A 45 -0.37 -19.11 11.76
C THR A 45 -1.22 -18.07 11.05
N THR A 46 -2.35 -18.49 10.45
CA THR A 46 -3.31 -17.59 9.81
C THR A 46 -4.02 -16.70 10.83
N GLY A 47 -4.47 -17.26 11.95
CA GLY A 47 -5.10 -16.49 13.02
C GLY A 47 -4.18 -15.43 13.62
N LEU A 48 -2.94 -15.82 13.98
CA LEU A 48 -1.94 -14.92 14.52
C LEU A 48 -1.62 -13.79 13.54
N THR A 49 -1.51 -14.14 12.26
CA THR A 49 -1.29 -13.19 11.18
C THR A 49 -2.35 -12.08 11.17
N VAL A 50 -3.62 -12.47 11.18
CA VAL A 50 -4.74 -11.52 11.12
C VAL A 50 -4.75 -10.61 12.35
N ILE A 51 -4.56 -11.17 13.55
CA ILE A 51 -4.58 -10.40 14.80
C ILE A 51 -3.47 -9.33 14.80
N ILE A 52 -2.24 -9.71 14.45
CA ILE A 52 -1.10 -8.78 14.45
C ILE A 52 -1.30 -7.68 13.39
N ALA A 53 -1.66 -8.07 12.17
CA ALA A 53 -1.84 -7.13 11.06
C ALA A 53 -2.98 -6.14 11.36
N GLN A 54 -4.15 -6.62 11.79
CA GLN A 54 -5.31 -5.76 12.08
C GLN A 54 -5.12 -4.91 13.33
N GLY A 55 -4.52 -5.46 14.40
CA GLY A 55 -4.19 -4.69 15.59
C GLY A 55 -3.24 -3.52 15.28
N THR A 56 -2.19 -3.79 14.51
CA THR A 56 -1.26 -2.76 14.04
C THR A 56 -1.95 -1.76 13.12
N MET A 57 -2.77 -2.25 12.18
CA MET A 57 -3.52 -1.41 11.25
C MET A 57 -4.43 -0.41 11.96
N VAL A 58 -5.16 -0.84 13.00
CA VAL A 58 -6.03 0.07 13.78
C VAL A 58 -5.23 1.19 14.42
N VAL A 59 -4.15 0.85 15.13
CA VAL A 59 -3.29 1.84 15.79
C VAL A 59 -2.71 2.82 14.77
N VAL A 60 -2.18 2.29 13.65
CA VAL A 60 -1.54 3.12 12.63
C VAL A 60 -2.54 3.98 11.88
N SER A 61 -3.78 3.51 11.68
CA SER A 61 -4.85 4.31 11.06
C SER A 61 -5.16 5.54 11.92
N LEU A 62 -5.28 5.38 13.24
CA LEU A 62 -5.49 6.50 14.17
C LEU A 62 -4.34 7.52 14.12
N LEU A 63 -3.09 7.03 14.12
CA LEU A 63 -1.90 7.88 13.99
C LEU A 63 -1.85 8.59 12.63
N THR A 64 -2.26 7.92 11.57
CA THR A 64 -2.23 8.47 10.21
C THR A 64 -3.22 9.62 10.06
N SER A 65 -4.41 9.53 10.66
CA SER A 65 -5.37 10.64 10.67
C SER A 65 -4.76 11.93 11.25
N TRP A 66 -3.99 11.80 12.33
CA TRP A 66 -3.26 12.91 12.92
C TRP A 66 -2.09 13.38 12.05
N LEU A 67 -1.28 12.45 11.54
CA LEU A 67 -0.09 12.74 10.73
C LEU A 67 -0.45 13.44 9.41
N ALA A 68 -1.49 12.95 8.72
CA ALA A 68 -1.94 13.50 7.45
C ALA A 68 -2.43 14.95 7.60
N GLY A 69 -3.09 15.29 8.71
CA GLY A 69 -3.50 16.66 9.01
C GLY A 69 -2.32 17.62 9.23
N ARG A 70 -1.16 17.11 9.67
CA ARG A 70 0.02 17.93 10.00
C ARG A 70 1.07 18.01 8.89
N PHE A 71 1.28 16.91 8.18
CA PHE A 71 2.35 16.78 7.17
C PHE A 71 1.84 16.53 5.75
N GLY A 72 0.53 16.38 5.56
CA GLY A 72 -0.10 16.10 4.27
C GLY A 72 -0.15 14.62 3.92
N TYR A 73 -0.94 14.30 2.90
CA TYR A 73 -1.13 12.96 2.39
C TYR A 73 0.07 12.46 1.61
N TRP A 74 0.84 13.37 0.99
CA TRP A 74 2.03 12.99 0.22
C TRP A 74 3.04 12.21 1.06
N LEU A 75 3.34 12.70 2.27
CA LEU A 75 4.30 12.05 3.17
C LEU A 75 3.76 10.74 3.73
N ALA A 76 2.47 10.70 4.09
CA ALA A 76 1.84 9.48 4.56
C ALA A 76 1.98 8.34 3.52
N ILE A 77 1.59 8.60 2.26
CA ILE A 77 1.68 7.59 1.20
C ILE A 77 3.14 7.19 0.91
N LEU A 78 4.08 8.13 0.93
CA LEU A 78 5.51 7.84 0.79
C LEU A 78 5.98 6.83 1.84
N LEU A 79 5.63 7.04 3.11
CA LEU A 79 5.99 6.15 4.21
C LEU A 79 5.40 4.75 4.00
N SER A 80 4.14 4.67 3.58
CA SER A 80 3.50 3.38 3.28
C SER A 80 4.23 2.64 2.15
N TYR A 81 4.61 3.33 1.07
CA TYR A 81 5.36 2.74 -0.03
C TYR A 81 6.76 2.28 0.39
N ALA A 82 7.42 2.99 1.30
CA ALA A 82 8.74 2.62 1.82
C ALA A 82 8.72 1.38 2.74
N VAL A 83 7.62 1.16 3.47
CA VAL A 83 7.47 0.02 4.39
C VAL A 83 7.37 -1.32 3.64
N LEU A 84 6.76 -1.35 2.46
CA LEU A 84 6.49 -2.60 1.75
C LEU A 84 7.75 -3.33 1.22
N PRO A 85 8.76 -2.67 0.62
CA PRO A 85 10.01 -3.33 0.25
C PRO A 85 10.72 -3.95 1.46
N VAL A 86 10.67 -3.28 2.62
CA VAL A 86 11.23 -3.82 3.88
C VAL A 86 10.47 -5.06 4.31
N ARG A 87 9.12 -5.03 4.24
CA ARG A 87 8.27 -6.20 4.51
C ARG A 87 8.64 -7.38 3.61
N ALA A 88 8.78 -7.14 2.31
CA ALA A 88 9.11 -8.17 1.33
C ALA A 88 10.50 -8.77 1.60
N ALA A 89 11.49 -7.94 1.93
CA ALA A 89 12.84 -8.38 2.27
C ALA A 89 12.88 -9.22 3.56
N VAL A 90 12.14 -8.81 4.60
CA VAL A 90 12.01 -9.58 5.85
C VAL A 90 11.31 -10.91 5.58
N ALA A 91 10.22 -10.91 4.80
CA ALA A 91 9.50 -12.13 4.46
C ALA A 91 10.37 -13.12 3.67
N GLY A 92 11.17 -12.64 2.71
CA GLY A 92 12.06 -13.47 1.90
C GLY A 92 13.26 -14.04 2.66
N SER A 93 13.75 -13.33 3.69
CA SER A 93 14.93 -13.72 4.48
C SER A 93 14.60 -14.54 5.72
N VAL A 94 13.45 -14.31 6.35
CA VAL A 94 13.08 -14.91 7.63
C VAL A 94 11.88 -15.84 7.46
N LEU A 95 12.07 -16.98 6.80
CA LEU A 95 11.05 -18.03 6.68
C LEU A 95 11.00 -18.92 7.94
N LYS A 96 10.61 -18.33 9.09
CA LYS A 96 10.47 -19.01 10.40
C LYS A 96 9.17 -18.58 11.08
N SER A 97 8.62 -19.36 12.00
CA SER A 97 7.31 -19.12 12.64
C SER A 97 7.22 -17.73 13.31
N TRP A 98 8.09 -17.45 14.27
CA TRP A 98 9.05 -16.37 14.13
C TRP A 98 8.67 -15.06 13.41
N GLY A 99 9.02 -15.04 12.12
CA GLY A 99 9.01 -13.89 11.23
C GLY A 99 7.61 -13.38 10.90
N VAL A 100 6.55 -14.09 11.28
CA VAL A 100 5.17 -13.59 11.18
C VAL A 100 5.04 -12.23 11.87
N TRP A 101 5.66 -12.06 13.04
CA TRP A 101 5.59 -10.81 13.81
C TRP A 101 6.07 -9.59 13.02
N PRO A 102 7.33 -9.50 12.58
CA PRO A 102 7.79 -8.32 11.84
C PRO A 102 7.08 -8.19 10.48
N VAL A 103 6.78 -9.29 9.78
CA VAL A 103 6.10 -9.23 8.48
C VAL A 103 4.69 -8.64 8.61
N GLN A 104 3.92 -9.02 9.63
CA GLN A 104 2.56 -8.52 9.83
C GLN A 104 2.49 -7.15 10.46
N ILE A 105 3.45 -6.80 11.33
CA ILE A 105 3.56 -5.42 11.83
C ILE A 105 3.79 -4.49 10.65
N LEU A 106 4.75 -4.81 9.76
CA LEU A 106 5.01 -4.00 8.58
C LEU A 106 3.80 -3.94 7.62
N ASP A 107 3.07 -5.04 7.45
CA ASP A 107 1.80 -5.03 6.69
C ASP A 107 0.77 -4.07 7.31
N GLY A 108 0.55 -4.19 8.61
CA GLY A 108 -0.38 -3.35 9.35
C GLY A 108 0.00 -1.88 9.30
N VAL A 109 1.30 -1.54 9.32
CA VAL A 109 1.76 -0.16 9.10
C VAL A 109 1.39 0.33 7.70
N GLY A 110 1.76 -0.42 6.66
CA GLY A 110 1.47 -0.03 5.28
C GLY A 110 -0.03 0.12 5.01
N ALA A 111 -0.83 -0.86 5.45
CA ALA A 111 -2.27 -0.91 5.29
C ALA A 111 -3.00 0.15 6.14
N GLY A 112 -2.56 0.36 7.38
CA GLY A 112 -3.14 1.37 8.27
C GLY A 112 -2.91 2.80 7.80
N ILE A 113 -1.75 3.05 7.16
CA ILE A 113 -1.55 4.35 6.51
C ILE A 113 -2.48 4.51 5.30
N GLN A 114 -2.58 3.50 4.44
CA GLN A 114 -3.36 3.61 3.21
C GLN A 114 -4.86 3.64 3.43
N SER A 115 -5.38 3.02 4.49
CA SER A 115 -6.81 3.03 4.84
C SER A 115 -7.34 4.45 5.05
N VAL A 116 -6.50 5.36 5.54
CA VAL A 116 -6.83 6.76 5.79
C VAL A 116 -6.33 7.66 4.66
N ALA A 117 -5.08 7.47 4.23
CA ALA A 117 -4.43 8.41 3.32
C ALA A 117 -5.01 8.38 1.90
N ILE A 118 -5.35 7.19 1.36
CA ILE A 118 -5.90 7.08 0.00
C ILE A 118 -7.27 7.77 -0.13
N PRO A 119 -8.29 7.45 0.70
CA PRO A 119 -9.59 8.12 0.57
C PRO A 119 -9.47 9.63 0.84
N GLY A 120 -8.68 10.05 1.83
CA GLY A 120 -8.46 11.46 2.13
C GLY A 120 -7.81 12.22 0.98
N MET A 121 -6.73 11.68 0.42
CA MET A 121 -6.06 12.24 -0.76
C MET A 121 -7.01 12.37 -1.95
N LEU A 122 -7.76 11.30 -2.27
CA LEU A 122 -8.68 11.31 -3.41
C LEU A 122 -9.84 12.29 -3.20
N ALA A 123 -10.29 12.49 -1.96
CA ALA A 123 -11.26 13.52 -1.64
C ALA A 123 -10.72 14.93 -1.90
N VAL A 124 -9.47 15.21 -1.50
CA VAL A 124 -8.82 16.51 -1.77
C VAL A 124 -8.61 16.73 -3.27
N MET A 125 -8.02 15.75 -3.97
CA MET A 125 -7.75 15.84 -5.41
C MET A 125 -9.01 16.04 -6.26
N MET A 126 -10.17 15.61 -5.77
CA MET A 126 -11.46 15.64 -6.46
C MET A 126 -12.46 16.59 -5.80
N ALA A 127 -12.03 17.48 -4.91
CA ALA A 127 -12.89 18.46 -4.26
C ALA A 127 -13.63 19.32 -5.31
N GLY A 128 -14.93 19.55 -5.10
CA GLY A 128 -15.77 20.33 -6.03
C GLY A 128 -16.11 19.64 -7.38
N SER A 129 -15.57 18.46 -7.68
CA SER A 129 -15.77 17.78 -8.98
C SER A 129 -17.07 16.96 -9.10
N GLY A 130 -17.71 16.63 -7.97
CA GLY A 130 -18.83 15.68 -7.90
C GLY A 130 -18.46 14.22 -8.20
N ARG A 131 -17.17 13.89 -8.35
CA ARG A 131 -16.67 12.58 -8.82
C ARG A 131 -15.79 11.84 -7.81
N VAL A 132 -15.80 12.24 -6.54
CA VAL A 132 -14.98 11.64 -5.48
C VAL A 132 -15.24 10.13 -5.37
N ASN A 133 -16.50 9.71 -5.23
CA ASN A 133 -16.86 8.30 -5.05
C ASN A 133 -16.47 7.43 -6.26
N VAL A 134 -16.69 7.91 -7.49
CA VAL A 134 -16.29 7.20 -8.71
C VAL A 134 -14.77 7.04 -8.77
N THR A 135 -14.04 8.11 -8.43
CA THR A 135 -12.58 8.09 -8.41
C THR A 135 -12.06 7.12 -7.35
N PHE A 136 -12.64 7.13 -6.16
CA PHE A 136 -12.31 6.20 -5.09
C PHE A 136 -12.57 4.74 -5.49
N SER A 137 -13.72 4.45 -6.08
CA SER A 137 -14.04 3.09 -6.55
C SER A 137 -13.06 2.59 -7.61
N ILE A 138 -12.65 3.45 -8.55
CA ILE A 138 -11.71 3.05 -9.62
C ILE A 138 -10.28 2.94 -9.08
N VAL A 139 -9.79 3.96 -8.38
CA VAL A 139 -8.39 4.05 -7.95
C VAL A 139 -8.15 3.24 -6.68
N GLY A 140 -8.98 3.42 -5.65
CA GLY A 140 -8.89 2.70 -4.38
C GLY A 140 -9.42 1.27 -4.43
N GLY A 141 -10.36 0.96 -5.34
CA GLY A 141 -10.98 -0.36 -5.50
C GLY A 141 -10.43 -1.15 -6.67
N VAL A 142 -10.89 -0.84 -7.89
CA VAL A 142 -10.61 -1.62 -9.11
C VAL A 142 -9.11 -1.76 -9.36
N THR A 143 -8.38 -0.64 -9.39
CA THR A 143 -6.94 -0.60 -9.68
C THR A 143 -6.14 -1.41 -8.66
N ARG A 144 -6.47 -1.24 -7.37
CA ARG A 144 -5.90 -2.02 -6.26
C ARG A 144 -6.15 -3.52 -6.43
N GLN A 145 -7.38 -3.91 -6.72
CA GLN A 145 -7.74 -5.32 -6.86
C GLN A 145 -7.12 -5.95 -8.10
N THR A 146 -7.00 -5.21 -9.21
CA THR A 146 -6.29 -5.70 -10.40
C THR A 146 -4.83 -5.97 -10.08
N GLY A 147 -4.14 -5.05 -9.40
CA GLY A 147 -2.76 -5.27 -8.93
C GLY A 147 -2.67 -6.48 -8.01
N ALA A 148 -3.59 -6.59 -7.04
CA ALA A 148 -3.62 -7.70 -6.09
C ALA A 148 -3.84 -9.07 -6.77
N SER A 149 -4.77 -9.17 -7.72
CA SER A 149 -5.04 -10.42 -8.43
C SER A 149 -3.82 -10.86 -9.26
N ILE A 150 -3.17 -9.93 -9.97
CA ILE A 150 -1.95 -10.21 -10.73
C ILE A 150 -0.81 -10.61 -9.78
N SER A 151 -0.71 -10.00 -8.59
CA SER A 151 0.27 -10.35 -7.55
C SER A 151 0.20 -11.83 -7.21
N HIS A 152 -1.00 -12.38 -6.98
CA HIS A 152 -1.18 -13.79 -6.63
C HIS A 152 -0.75 -14.72 -7.77
N SER A 153 -1.13 -14.41 -9.01
CA SER A 153 -0.71 -15.21 -10.17
C SER A 153 0.80 -15.18 -10.38
N LEU A 154 1.40 -13.99 -10.37
CA LEU A 154 2.85 -13.82 -10.57
C LEU A 154 3.64 -14.45 -9.42
N GLY A 155 3.24 -14.17 -8.19
CA GLY A 155 3.90 -14.67 -6.99
C GLY A 155 3.83 -16.19 -6.88
N GLY A 156 2.67 -16.78 -7.16
CA GLY A 156 2.48 -18.23 -7.17
C GLY A 156 3.33 -18.91 -8.25
N TRP A 157 3.32 -18.37 -9.47
CA TRP A 157 4.14 -18.89 -10.57
C TRP A 157 5.64 -18.84 -10.25
N MET A 158 6.12 -17.72 -9.70
CA MET A 158 7.53 -17.57 -9.34
C MET A 158 7.93 -18.40 -8.13
N ALA A 159 7.02 -18.61 -7.17
CA ALA A 159 7.27 -19.51 -6.06
C ALA A 159 7.42 -20.97 -6.52
N GLN A 160 6.65 -21.39 -7.54
CA GLN A 160 6.77 -22.72 -8.14
C GLN A 160 8.07 -22.89 -8.93
N ASP A 161 8.46 -21.90 -9.74
CA ASP A 161 9.66 -21.99 -10.61
C ASP A 161 10.98 -21.77 -9.84
N ARG A 162 11.01 -20.81 -8.91
CA ARG A 162 12.25 -20.32 -8.26
C ARG A 162 12.24 -20.39 -6.73
N GLY A 163 11.15 -20.85 -6.13
CA GLY A 163 10.98 -20.96 -4.68
C GLY A 163 10.42 -19.69 -4.00
N TYR A 164 9.93 -19.87 -2.77
CA TYR A 164 9.22 -18.83 -2.02
C TYR A 164 10.07 -17.59 -1.73
N SER A 165 11.32 -17.75 -1.29
CA SER A 165 12.19 -16.59 -0.98
C SER A 165 12.40 -15.70 -2.20
N PHE A 166 12.65 -16.28 -3.38
CA PHE A 166 12.82 -15.51 -4.62
C PHE A 166 11.55 -14.74 -4.97
N ALA A 167 10.38 -15.40 -4.92
CA ALA A 167 9.11 -14.76 -5.21
C ALA A 167 8.82 -13.59 -4.27
N LEU A 168 9.13 -13.73 -2.98
CA LEU A 168 8.95 -12.66 -1.99
C LEU A 168 9.87 -11.45 -2.26
N TYR A 169 11.14 -11.68 -2.63
CA TYR A 169 12.03 -10.58 -3.03
C TYR A 169 11.57 -9.88 -4.31
N LEU A 170 11.13 -10.63 -5.31
CA LEU A 170 10.60 -10.10 -6.57
C LEU A 170 9.39 -9.19 -6.31
N LEU A 171 8.47 -9.61 -5.45
CA LEU A 171 7.31 -8.81 -5.05
C LEU A 171 7.71 -7.48 -4.40
N GLY A 172 8.85 -7.43 -3.71
CA GLY A 172 9.44 -6.21 -3.13
C GLY A 172 9.95 -5.19 -4.15
N ILE A 173 10.15 -5.57 -5.42
CA ILE A 173 10.63 -4.67 -6.48
C ILE A 173 9.53 -3.70 -6.92
N PHE A 174 8.29 -4.16 -7.08
CA PHE A 174 7.18 -3.31 -7.53
C PHE A 174 6.93 -2.06 -6.67
N PRO A 175 6.90 -2.14 -5.33
CA PRO A 175 6.73 -0.95 -4.50
C PRO A 175 7.96 -0.03 -4.48
N LEU A 176 9.16 -0.52 -4.81
CA LEU A 176 10.30 0.38 -5.07
C LEU A 176 10.05 1.24 -6.32
N ILE A 177 9.39 0.69 -7.35
CA ILE A 177 8.96 1.45 -8.52
C ILE A 177 7.89 2.46 -8.11
N SER A 178 6.89 2.07 -7.31
CA SER A 178 5.90 3.01 -6.76
C SER A 178 6.56 4.16 -6.00
N LEU A 179 7.54 3.85 -5.14
CA LEU A 179 8.29 4.83 -4.36
C LEU A 179 9.09 5.78 -5.27
N GLY A 180 9.80 5.24 -6.25
CA GLY A 180 10.55 6.01 -7.24
C GLY A 180 9.65 6.95 -8.04
N MET A 181 8.50 6.47 -8.51
CA MET A 181 7.49 7.29 -9.19
C MET A 181 6.93 8.39 -8.27
N TRP A 182 6.60 8.05 -7.02
CA TRP A 182 6.04 9.00 -6.06
C TRP A 182 6.99 10.17 -5.77
N ILE A 183 8.29 9.89 -5.68
CA ILE A 183 9.34 10.89 -5.50
C ILE A 183 9.58 11.66 -6.81
N ALA A 184 9.70 10.99 -7.95
CA ALA A 184 9.97 11.62 -9.24
C ALA A 184 8.88 12.62 -9.64
N PHE A 185 7.61 12.30 -9.36
CA PHE A 185 6.46 13.16 -9.65
C PHE A 185 6.07 14.09 -8.48
N TYR A 186 6.92 14.27 -7.47
CA TYR A 186 6.67 15.10 -6.29
C TYR A 186 6.08 16.48 -6.61
N LYS A 187 6.69 17.22 -7.55
CA LYS A 187 6.28 18.58 -7.92
C LYS A 187 4.86 18.64 -8.51
N MET A 188 4.41 17.54 -9.11
CA MET A 188 3.06 17.42 -9.68
C MET A 188 2.07 16.89 -8.64
N LEU A 189 2.48 15.92 -7.82
CA LEU A 189 1.60 15.23 -6.86
C LEU A 189 1.30 16.09 -5.65
N ARG A 190 2.32 16.66 -4.99
CA ARG A 190 2.14 17.38 -3.72
C ARG A 190 1.12 18.52 -3.81
N PRO A 191 1.15 19.42 -4.80
CA PRO A 191 0.15 20.49 -4.91
C PRO A 191 -1.28 19.98 -5.14
N ALA A 192 -1.44 18.82 -5.80
CA ALA A 192 -2.74 18.25 -6.11
C ALA A 192 -3.43 17.60 -4.90
N MET A 193 -2.68 17.19 -3.88
CA MET A 193 -3.21 16.45 -2.72
C MET A 193 -3.05 17.16 -1.37
N ASP A 194 -2.12 18.11 -1.26
CA ASP A 194 -1.84 18.85 -0.02
C ASP A 194 -2.19 20.33 -0.18
N MET A 195 -3.32 20.66 -0.85
CA MET A 195 -3.80 22.04 -0.99
C MET A 195 -3.75 22.75 0.37
N LYS A 196 -2.96 23.82 0.46
CA LYS A 196 -2.93 24.70 1.64
C LYS A 196 -4.35 25.25 1.83
N ALA A 197 -5.01 24.85 2.91
CA ALA A 197 -6.13 25.59 3.47
C ALA A 197 -5.61 26.97 3.90
N GLY A 198 -5.66 27.96 3.00
CA GLY A 198 -5.05 29.26 3.28
C GLY A 198 -5.16 30.32 2.19
N SER A 199 -6.20 30.29 1.35
CA SER A 199 -6.44 31.39 0.39
C SER A 199 -7.90 31.80 0.22
N GLU A 200 -8.83 31.28 1.03
CA GLU A 200 -10.22 31.75 1.04
C GLU A 200 -10.50 32.82 2.12
N GLU A 201 -9.59 33.00 3.10
CA GLU A 201 -9.79 33.98 4.19
C GLU A 201 -9.23 35.38 3.90
N GLN A 202 -8.65 35.61 2.72
CA GLN A 202 -8.08 36.90 2.31
C GLN A 202 -8.86 37.64 1.20
N SER A 203 -10.03 37.13 0.78
CA SER A 203 -10.88 37.82 -0.20
C SER A 203 -12.20 38.36 0.37
N VAL A 204 -12.33 38.42 1.70
CA VAL A 204 -13.51 39.00 2.40
C VAL A 204 -13.07 40.09 3.39
N GLY A 205 -11.89 40.67 3.19
CA GLY A 205 -11.41 41.85 3.92
C GLY A 205 -11.57 43.13 3.11
#